data_AF-A0A2N3WK25-F1
#
_entry.id   AF-A0A2N3WK25-F1
#
_cell.length_a   1.000
_cell.length_b   1.000
_cell.length_c   1.000
_cell.angle_alpha   90.00
_cell.angle_beta   90.00
_cell.angle_gamma   90.00
#
_symmetry.space_group_name_H-M   'P 1'
#
loop_
_entity.id
_entity.type
_entity.pdbx_description
1 polymer ?
#
loop_
_entity_poly.entity_id
_entity_poly.type
_entity_poly.pdbx_seq_one_letter_code
_entity_poly.pdbx_strand_id
1 'polypeptide(L)'
;MSKISEIETWLQENFAALLAKHQVPGAAIAVLADGEVIDHAAGVVNLGTGVESTVDSVFQIGSITKVWTTTLAMQLVDEGKLDLDRPVRDYLPEFALGDDEAAAAITVRQLTCHTAGFEGDIFTDTGPGDDCVEKLVATLSDVPQLFPPGERFSYNNAGYCVLGRVIEVLRGKCWDDCVRDHLFAPLGLTHAASGPYDAIRYRAAIGHVSPKPGEDPVPAPVWALTRSNSPAGSTLAMRPRDLLTFVRMHLNEGKADDGAQVVLPESLLAMREPQVDVPSLGIMSSHWGLGWMLFDWDGGKVIGHDGGTIGQSAFLRVVPERGVAVALLTNGGNPIHVYHEIYTKLLDELAGVTVPPLPEPNPAAAPAELSRYVGEYSSMVADTVVVEEDGELWMTRTPKGIFAELSSAPPTREELLPCQGDTFVAKTEQLPGVYLAHAFVGDDGNGRAQFLHTGRADRRVSP
;
A
#
# COMPACT_ATOMS: atom_id res chain seq x y z
N MET A 1 -28.58 20.33 9.12
CA MET A 1 -27.12 20.39 8.92
C MET A 1 -26.83 19.38 7.80
N SER A 2 -25.88 19.61 6.89
CA SER A 2 -25.54 18.56 5.90
C SER A 2 -24.80 17.43 6.63
N LYS A 3 -24.81 16.21 6.07
CA LYS A 3 -24.07 15.08 6.66
C LYS A 3 -22.57 15.42 6.80
N ILE A 4 -21.98 16.09 5.81
CA ILE A 4 -20.58 16.50 5.87
C ILE A 4 -20.31 17.52 6.99
N SER A 5 -21.23 18.45 7.27
CA SER A 5 -21.09 19.37 8.43
C SER A 5 -21.23 18.67 9.78
N GLU A 6 -22.06 17.62 9.86
CA GLU A 6 -22.16 16.77 11.06
C GLU A 6 -20.87 15.97 11.28
N ILE A 7 -20.27 15.43 10.21
CA ILE A 7 -18.94 14.78 10.25
C ILE A 7 -17.85 15.77 10.65
N GLU A 8 -17.87 17.01 10.13
CA GLU A 8 -16.90 18.04 10.51
C GLU A 8 -16.95 18.32 12.02
N THR A 9 -18.15 18.52 12.57
CA THR A 9 -18.36 18.72 14.01
C THR A 9 -17.87 17.51 14.80
N TRP A 10 -18.21 16.29 14.35
CA TRP A 10 -17.77 15.08 15.02
C TRP A 10 -16.24 14.92 15.02
N LEU A 11 -15.57 15.22 13.90
CA LEU A 11 -14.10 15.18 13.83
C LEU A 11 -13.49 16.20 14.80
N GLN A 12 -14.00 17.42 14.86
CA GLN A 12 -13.54 18.45 15.79
C GLN A 12 -13.65 18.02 17.26
N GLU A 13 -14.72 17.29 17.61
CA GLU A 13 -14.97 16.83 18.98
C GLU A 13 -14.21 15.55 19.36
N ASN A 14 -13.98 14.65 18.39
CA ASN A 14 -13.56 13.27 18.69
C ASN A 14 -12.17 12.90 18.19
N PHE A 15 -11.64 13.57 17.17
CA PHE A 15 -10.42 13.12 16.48
C PHE A 15 -9.22 13.03 17.42
N ALA A 16 -8.95 14.08 18.20
CA ALA A 16 -7.84 14.08 19.16
C ALA A 16 -7.96 12.97 20.22
N ALA A 17 -9.18 12.69 20.70
CA ALA A 17 -9.43 11.64 21.68
C ALA A 17 -9.22 10.24 21.07
N LEU A 18 -9.60 10.03 19.81
CA LEU A 18 -9.36 8.78 19.07
C LEU A 18 -7.86 8.55 18.87
N LEU A 19 -7.09 9.58 18.49
CA LEU A 19 -5.64 9.46 18.37
C LEU A 19 -4.98 9.10 19.70
N ALA A 20 -5.39 9.78 20.79
CA ALA A 20 -4.87 9.51 22.13
C ALA A 20 -5.20 8.09 22.61
N LYS A 21 -6.44 7.61 22.40
CA LYS A 21 -6.89 6.26 22.73
C LYS A 21 -5.99 5.18 22.10
N HIS A 22 -5.52 5.44 20.88
CA HIS A 22 -4.74 4.48 20.08
C HIS A 22 -3.24 4.82 20.01
N GLN A 23 -2.77 5.74 20.86
CA GLN A 23 -1.36 6.17 20.95
C GLN A 23 -0.79 6.67 19.60
N VAL A 24 -1.62 7.23 18.72
CA VAL A 24 -1.16 7.85 17.47
C VAL A 24 -0.63 9.25 17.78
N PRO A 25 0.67 9.55 17.56
CA PRO A 25 1.26 10.83 17.97
C PRO A 25 0.62 12.04 17.29
N GLY A 26 0.34 11.92 16.00
CA GLY A 26 -0.33 12.93 15.21
C GLY A 26 -0.92 12.37 13.92
N ALA A 27 -1.95 13.04 13.44
CA ALA A 27 -2.60 12.69 12.20
C ALA A 27 -3.24 13.92 11.54
N ALA A 28 -3.53 13.76 10.26
CA ALA A 28 -4.39 14.65 9.50
C ALA A 28 -5.36 13.82 8.65
N ILE A 29 -6.58 14.31 8.49
CA ILE A 29 -7.63 13.68 7.71
C ILE A 29 -8.29 14.70 6.78
N ALA A 30 -8.68 14.26 5.57
CA ALA A 30 -9.61 14.99 4.71
C ALA A 30 -10.76 14.07 4.29
N VAL A 31 -11.93 14.66 4.11
CA VAL A 31 -13.16 13.99 3.68
C VAL A 31 -13.77 14.79 2.54
N LEU A 32 -14.02 14.13 1.42
CA LEU A 32 -14.78 14.61 0.28
C LEU A 32 -16.18 13.99 0.33
N ALA A 33 -17.21 14.81 0.32
CA ALA A 33 -18.59 14.41 0.08
C ALA A 33 -19.39 15.61 -0.45
N ASP A 34 -20.43 15.36 -1.25
CA ASP A 34 -21.30 16.41 -1.82
C ASP A 34 -20.54 17.53 -2.59
N GLY A 35 -19.36 17.20 -3.14
CA GLY A 35 -18.49 18.15 -3.85
C GLY A 35 -17.67 19.07 -2.95
N GLU A 36 -17.80 18.95 -1.63
CA GLU A 36 -17.08 19.73 -0.62
C GLU A 36 -15.97 18.90 0.03
N VAL A 37 -14.89 19.58 0.46
CA VAL A 37 -13.80 18.94 1.21
C VAL A 37 -13.66 19.62 2.56
N ILE A 38 -13.80 18.83 3.63
CA ILE A 38 -13.45 19.21 4.99
C ILE A 38 -12.14 18.53 5.39
N ASP A 39 -11.38 19.14 6.28
CA ASP A 39 -10.17 18.56 6.84
C ASP A 39 -10.00 18.87 8.32
N HIS A 40 -9.25 18.00 9.00
CA HIS A 40 -8.94 18.14 10.40
C HIS A 40 -7.57 17.55 10.71
N ALA A 41 -6.93 18.03 11.77
CA ALA A 41 -5.63 17.54 12.21
C ALA A 41 -5.53 17.64 13.74
N ALA A 42 -4.81 16.70 14.34
CA ALA A 42 -4.55 16.68 15.78
C ALA A 42 -3.21 16.01 16.10
N GLY A 43 -2.71 16.25 17.31
CA GLY A 43 -1.46 15.71 17.79
C GLY A 43 -0.23 16.44 17.25
N VAL A 44 0.90 15.73 17.12
CA VAL A 44 2.19 16.32 16.73
C VAL A 44 2.79 15.63 15.51
N VAL A 45 3.45 16.40 14.66
CA VAL A 45 4.24 15.85 13.53
C VAL A 45 5.54 15.20 14.00
N ASN A 46 6.02 15.55 15.21
CA ASN A 46 7.30 15.08 15.76
C ASN A 46 7.32 15.21 17.29
N LEU A 47 7.31 14.09 18.02
CA LEU A 47 7.38 14.04 19.49
C LEU A 47 8.66 14.64 20.07
N GLY A 48 9.78 14.57 19.35
CA GLY A 48 11.06 15.14 19.79
C GLY A 48 11.11 16.67 19.75
N THR A 49 10.29 17.30 18.90
CA THR A 49 10.23 18.77 18.77
C THR A 49 8.96 19.38 19.34
N GLY A 50 7.90 18.59 19.51
CA GLY A 50 6.58 19.06 19.95
C GLY A 50 5.82 19.88 18.90
N VAL A 51 6.27 19.94 17.64
CA VAL A 51 5.58 20.69 16.59
C VAL A 51 4.22 20.04 16.32
N GLU A 52 3.16 20.85 16.41
CA GLU A 52 1.78 20.42 16.21
C GLU A 52 1.49 19.98 14.77
N SER A 53 0.60 19.01 14.63
CA SER A 53 -0.03 18.64 13.36
C SER A 53 -1.06 19.70 12.98
N THR A 54 -1.02 20.17 11.73
CA THR A 54 -2.02 21.09 11.16
C THR A 54 -2.59 20.50 9.87
N VAL A 55 -3.69 21.05 9.36
CA VAL A 55 -4.27 20.61 8.06
C VAL A 55 -3.32 20.79 6.87
N ASP A 56 -2.30 21.64 7.03
CA ASP A 56 -1.21 21.86 6.07
C ASP A 56 0.05 21.01 6.32
N SER A 57 0.07 20.20 7.38
CA SER A 57 1.17 19.26 7.62
C SER A 57 1.24 18.20 6.53
N VAL A 58 2.45 17.85 6.10
CA VAL A 58 2.67 16.83 5.08
C VAL A 58 3.12 15.52 5.73
N PHE A 59 2.52 14.42 5.28
CA PHE A 59 2.80 13.06 5.72
C PHE A 59 3.17 12.23 4.50
N GLN A 60 4.00 11.22 4.68
CA GLN A 60 4.26 10.27 3.61
C GLN A 60 2.99 9.47 3.30
N ILE A 61 2.67 9.35 2.01
CA ILE A 61 1.50 8.57 1.58
C ILE A 61 1.84 7.11 1.28
N GLY A 62 3.12 6.75 1.44
CA GLY A 62 3.63 5.40 1.21
C GLY A 62 3.20 4.84 -0.14
N SER A 63 2.80 3.57 -0.13
CA SER A 63 2.36 2.86 -1.33
C SER A 63 1.13 3.42 -2.04
N ILE A 64 0.38 4.40 -1.50
CA ILE A 64 -0.63 5.13 -2.30
C ILE A 64 0.02 5.77 -3.53
N THR A 65 1.32 6.09 -3.46
CA THR A 65 2.17 6.51 -4.58
C THR A 65 2.08 5.60 -5.81
N LYS A 66 1.81 4.30 -5.64
CA LYS A 66 1.63 3.37 -6.76
C LYS A 66 0.49 3.80 -7.68
N VAL A 67 -0.60 4.31 -7.12
CA VAL A 67 -1.70 4.87 -7.91
C VAL A 67 -1.24 6.09 -8.73
N TRP A 68 -0.34 6.92 -8.17
CA TRP A 68 0.25 8.06 -8.86
C TRP A 68 1.17 7.61 -10.01
N THR A 69 2.04 6.64 -9.76
CA THR A 69 2.90 6.03 -10.78
C THR A 69 2.07 5.40 -11.91
N THR A 70 1.01 4.66 -11.57
CA THR A 70 0.09 4.11 -12.58
C THR A 70 -0.64 5.21 -13.34
N THR A 71 -1.03 6.31 -12.69
CA THR A 71 -1.65 7.46 -13.38
C THR A 71 -0.70 8.09 -14.40
N LEU A 72 0.60 8.24 -14.07
CA LEU A 72 1.61 8.70 -15.04
C LEU A 72 1.77 7.72 -16.22
N ALA A 73 1.71 6.42 -15.95
CA ALA A 73 1.74 5.39 -16.99
C ALA A 73 0.51 5.51 -17.89
N MET A 74 -0.69 5.70 -17.32
CA MET A 74 -1.91 5.89 -18.09
C MET A 74 -1.90 7.17 -18.94
N GLN A 75 -1.26 8.26 -18.48
CA GLN A 75 -1.02 9.42 -19.35
C GLN A 75 -0.19 9.07 -20.59
N LEU A 76 0.81 8.19 -20.45
CA LEU A 76 1.59 7.71 -21.58
C LEU A 76 0.78 6.78 -22.50
N VAL A 77 -0.19 6.04 -21.96
CA VAL A 77 -1.17 5.26 -22.74
C VAL A 77 -2.05 6.19 -23.56
N ASP A 78 -2.60 7.24 -22.94
CA ASP A 78 -3.42 8.26 -23.62
C ASP A 78 -2.65 8.96 -24.74
N GLU A 79 -1.35 9.18 -24.53
CA GLU A 79 -0.44 9.75 -25.53
C GLU A 79 0.00 8.76 -26.63
N GLY A 80 -0.40 7.49 -26.55
CA GLY A 80 -0.01 6.44 -27.49
C GLY A 80 1.47 6.04 -27.41
N LYS A 81 2.15 6.35 -26.29
CA LYS A 81 3.58 6.08 -26.06
C LYS A 81 3.83 4.81 -25.25
N LEU A 82 2.83 4.36 -24.50
CA LEU A 82 2.87 3.16 -23.69
C LEU A 82 1.67 2.27 -24.05
N ASP A 83 1.93 0.98 -24.19
CA ASP A 83 0.93 -0.07 -24.32
C ASP A 83 1.08 -1.01 -23.12
N LEU A 84 -0.01 -1.19 -22.37
CA LEU A 84 -0.05 -2.00 -21.17
C LEU A 84 0.25 -3.48 -21.46
N ASP A 85 -0.11 -3.97 -22.63
CA ASP A 85 -0.01 -5.38 -22.99
C ASP A 85 1.29 -5.73 -23.72
N ARG A 86 2.15 -4.75 -23.97
CA ARG A 86 3.49 -4.99 -24.51
C ARG A 86 4.48 -5.39 -23.42
N PRO A 87 5.47 -6.24 -23.76
CA PRO A 87 6.57 -6.56 -22.87
C PRO A 87 7.32 -5.31 -22.39
N VAL A 88 7.76 -5.33 -21.13
CA VAL A 88 8.57 -4.25 -20.55
C VAL A 88 9.85 -4.02 -21.37
N ARG A 89 10.44 -5.09 -21.92
CA ARG A 89 11.64 -5.02 -22.77
C ARG A 89 11.49 -4.20 -24.04
N ASP A 90 10.26 -3.93 -24.48
CA ASP A 90 10.03 -3.04 -25.62
C ASP A 90 10.37 -1.57 -25.29
N TYR A 91 10.38 -1.22 -23.99
CA TYR A 91 10.73 0.11 -23.48
C TYR A 91 12.07 0.12 -22.73
N LEU A 92 12.42 -0.99 -22.08
CA LEU A 92 13.67 -1.19 -21.33
C LEU A 92 14.37 -2.48 -21.81
N PRO A 93 15.08 -2.46 -22.96
CA PRO A 93 15.72 -3.64 -23.52
C PRO A 93 16.71 -4.34 -22.56
N GLU A 94 17.27 -3.59 -21.61
CA GLU A 94 18.18 -4.05 -20.58
C GLU A 94 17.50 -4.73 -19.39
N PHE A 95 16.17 -4.73 -19.30
CA PHE A 95 15.44 -5.34 -18.19
C PHE A 95 15.71 -6.84 -18.11
N ALA A 96 16.31 -7.28 -17.00
CA ALA A 96 16.67 -8.66 -16.74
C ALA A 96 16.28 -9.07 -15.32
N LEU A 97 15.98 -10.36 -15.17
CA LEU A 97 15.73 -11.05 -13.92
C LEU A 97 16.51 -12.37 -13.92
N GLY A 98 16.54 -13.08 -12.80
CA GLY A 98 17.17 -14.40 -12.70
C GLY A 98 16.55 -15.45 -13.63
N ASP A 99 15.32 -15.20 -14.11
CA ASP A 99 14.66 -15.92 -15.19
C ASP A 99 14.48 -15.00 -16.41
N ASP A 100 15.31 -15.18 -17.43
CA ASP A 100 15.32 -14.33 -18.63
C ASP A 100 14.05 -14.51 -19.49
N GLU A 101 13.48 -15.72 -19.50
CA GLU A 101 12.24 -15.99 -20.25
C GLU A 101 11.07 -15.25 -19.59
N ALA A 102 11.00 -15.25 -18.26
CA ALA A 102 10.04 -14.44 -17.52
C ALA A 102 10.25 -12.94 -17.77
N ALA A 103 11.49 -12.44 -17.67
CA ALA A 103 11.82 -11.04 -17.93
C ALA A 103 11.42 -10.59 -19.35
N ALA A 104 11.54 -11.47 -20.34
CA ALA A 104 11.12 -11.21 -21.72
C ALA A 104 9.60 -11.17 -21.90
N ALA A 105 8.84 -11.85 -21.05
CA ALA A 105 7.39 -11.99 -21.17
C ALA A 105 6.59 -11.00 -20.31
N ILE A 106 7.18 -10.46 -19.23
CA ILE A 106 6.48 -9.56 -18.31
C ILE A 106 6.00 -8.30 -19.06
N THR A 107 4.71 -8.00 -18.92
CA THR A 107 4.07 -6.81 -19.51
C THR A 107 3.96 -5.66 -18.51
N VAL A 108 3.77 -4.45 -19.03
CA VAL A 108 3.53 -3.25 -18.22
C VAL A 108 2.29 -3.43 -17.33
N ARG A 109 1.21 -4.05 -17.84
CA ARG A 109 0.00 -4.37 -17.08
C ARG A 109 0.34 -5.19 -15.83
N GLN A 110 1.14 -6.24 -15.99
CA GLN A 110 1.49 -7.15 -14.91
C GLN A 110 2.30 -6.48 -13.79
N LEU A 111 3.06 -5.42 -14.10
CA LEU A 111 3.70 -4.58 -13.07
C LEU A 111 2.65 -3.84 -12.23
N THR A 112 1.63 -3.26 -12.86
CA THR A 112 0.62 -2.44 -12.18
C THR A 112 -0.35 -3.24 -11.31
N CYS A 113 -0.62 -4.50 -11.67
CA CYS A 113 -1.53 -5.39 -10.94
C CYS A 113 -0.82 -6.48 -10.13
N HIS A 114 0.50 -6.37 -9.94
CA HIS A 114 1.30 -7.27 -9.10
C HIS A 114 1.25 -8.75 -9.52
N THR A 115 1.31 -9.01 -10.82
CA THR A 115 1.30 -10.37 -11.39
C THR A 115 2.58 -10.71 -12.16
N ALA A 116 3.63 -9.89 -12.05
CA ALA A 116 4.91 -10.14 -12.71
C ALA A 116 5.68 -11.36 -12.14
N GLY A 117 5.38 -11.76 -10.90
CA GLY A 117 5.77 -13.03 -10.29
C GLY A 117 7.20 -13.18 -9.80
N PHE A 118 8.04 -12.16 -9.91
CA PHE A 118 9.39 -12.15 -9.31
C PHE A 118 9.38 -11.59 -7.89
N GLU A 119 10.46 -11.83 -7.15
CA GLU A 119 10.64 -11.29 -5.79
C GLU A 119 10.67 -9.75 -5.78
N GLY A 120 9.76 -9.15 -5.01
CA GLY A 120 9.37 -7.75 -5.23
C GLY A 120 9.89 -6.71 -4.25
N ASP A 121 10.53 -7.11 -3.16
CA ASP A 121 10.89 -6.21 -2.05
C ASP A 121 12.39 -5.92 -2.04
N ILE A 122 12.84 -5.20 -3.08
CA ILE A 122 14.23 -4.81 -3.30
C ILE A 122 14.42 -3.33 -2.96
N PHE A 123 15.15 -3.06 -1.88
CA PHE A 123 15.34 -1.71 -1.33
C PHE A 123 16.80 -1.25 -1.39
N THR A 124 17.57 -1.74 -2.36
CA THR A 124 18.98 -1.35 -2.55
C THR A 124 19.07 0.17 -2.71
N ASP A 125 19.82 0.80 -1.80
CA ASP A 125 20.13 2.23 -1.91
C ASP A 125 21.20 2.45 -2.98
N THR A 126 20.80 3.13 -4.05
CA THR A 126 21.65 3.43 -5.21
C THR A 126 22.11 4.90 -5.24
N GLY A 127 21.90 5.61 -4.13
CA GLY A 127 22.26 7.00 -3.94
C GLY A 127 21.17 7.99 -4.34
N PRO A 128 21.40 9.29 -4.13
CA PRO A 128 20.40 10.33 -4.31
C PRO A 128 20.34 10.89 -5.75
N GLY A 129 21.19 10.43 -6.68
CA GLY A 129 21.27 10.94 -8.05
C GLY A 129 20.05 10.56 -8.89
N ASP A 130 19.75 11.33 -9.95
CA ASP A 130 18.60 11.11 -10.85
C ASP A 130 18.61 9.75 -11.56
N ASP A 131 19.74 9.06 -11.56
CA ASP A 131 19.90 7.70 -12.06
C ASP A 131 19.60 6.62 -11.00
N CYS A 132 19.03 6.98 -9.84
CA CYS A 132 18.84 6.02 -8.73
C CYS A 132 17.85 4.90 -9.08
N VAL A 133 16.75 5.20 -9.78
CA VAL A 133 15.76 4.19 -10.20
C VAL A 133 16.36 3.27 -11.26
N GLU A 134 17.08 3.83 -12.25
CA GLU A 134 17.85 3.07 -13.24
C GLU A 134 18.81 2.07 -12.60
N LYS A 135 19.63 2.54 -11.66
CA LYS A 135 20.58 1.70 -10.94
C LYS A 135 19.90 0.60 -10.15
N LEU A 136 18.74 0.86 -9.54
CA LEU A 136 17.98 -0.16 -8.81
C LEU A 136 17.48 -1.24 -9.78
N VAL A 137 16.89 -0.84 -10.91
CA VAL A 137 16.42 -1.78 -11.93
C VAL A 137 17.57 -2.66 -12.44
N ALA A 138 18.77 -2.10 -12.60
CA ALA A 138 19.95 -2.88 -12.99
C ALA A 138 20.38 -3.94 -11.95
N THR A 139 20.00 -3.78 -10.67
CA THR A 139 20.27 -4.80 -9.63
C THR A 139 19.33 -5.99 -9.66
N LEU A 140 18.27 -5.95 -10.49
CA LEU A 140 17.26 -7.00 -10.54
C LEU A 140 17.69 -8.24 -11.33
N SER A 141 18.83 -8.20 -12.02
CA SER A 141 19.26 -9.26 -12.96
C SER A 141 19.37 -10.67 -12.36
N ASP A 142 19.58 -10.78 -11.04
CA ASP A 142 19.69 -12.06 -10.34
C ASP A 142 18.47 -12.35 -9.45
N VAL A 143 17.43 -11.50 -9.51
CA VAL A 143 16.23 -11.65 -8.67
C VAL A 143 15.40 -12.84 -9.17
N PRO A 144 15.08 -13.82 -8.29
CA PRO A 144 14.44 -15.05 -8.72
C PRO A 144 12.94 -14.88 -8.98
N GLN A 145 12.42 -15.78 -9.80
CA GLN A 145 10.99 -15.92 -10.07
C GLN A 145 10.31 -16.79 -9.00
N LEU A 146 9.16 -16.35 -8.48
CA LEU A 146 8.32 -17.13 -7.57
C LEU A 146 7.37 -18.05 -8.35
N PHE A 147 6.78 -17.52 -9.42
CA PHE A 147 5.82 -18.19 -10.32
C PHE A 147 5.79 -17.50 -11.70
N PRO A 148 5.38 -18.17 -12.79
CA PRO A 148 5.23 -17.59 -14.12
C PRO A 148 4.47 -16.24 -14.17
N PRO A 149 4.88 -15.28 -15.02
CA PRO A 149 4.17 -14.01 -15.19
C PRO A 149 2.69 -14.19 -15.53
N GLY A 150 1.83 -13.43 -14.86
CA GLY A 150 0.37 -13.45 -15.03
C GLY A 150 -0.35 -14.54 -14.23
N GLU A 151 0.36 -15.44 -13.56
CA GLU A 151 -0.27 -16.59 -12.91
C GLU A 151 -1.12 -16.21 -11.69
N ARG A 152 -0.61 -15.34 -10.82
CA ARG A 152 -1.25 -14.98 -9.55
C ARG A 152 -0.76 -13.63 -9.01
N PHE A 153 -1.48 -13.10 -8.02
CA PHE A 153 -1.10 -11.89 -7.31
C PHE A 153 0.06 -12.15 -6.33
N SER A 154 1.07 -11.30 -6.32
CA SER A 154 2.03 -11.14 -5.22
C SER A 154 2.56 -9.71 -5.22
N TYR A 155 2.27 -8.96 -4.15
CA TYR A 155 2.62 -7.55 -4.05
C TYR A 155 4.10 -7.30 -4.30
N ASN A 156 4.41 -6.36 -5.19
CA ASN A 156 5.76 -6.20 -5.73
C ASN A 156 6.13 -4.71 -5.86
N ASN A 157 7.06 -4.24 -5.02
CA ASN A 157 7.55 -2.86 -5.04
C ASN A 157 8.54 -2.62 -6.18
N ALA A 158 9.47 -3.55 -6.41
CA ALA A 158 10.47 -3.49 -7.47
C ALA A 158 9.81 -3.41 -8.86
N GLY A 159 8.67 -4.06 -9.07
CA GLY A 159 7.88 -3.96 -10.29
C GLY A 159 7.34 -2.54 -10.53
N TYR A 160 6.99 -1.83 -9.46
CA TYR A 160 6.65 -0.41 -9.55
C TYR A 160 7.88 0.47 -9.81
N CYS A 161 9.07 0.09 -9.33
CA CYS A 161 10.31 0.76 -9.71
C CYS A 161 10.66 0.54 -11.20
N VAL A 162 10.42 -0.66 -11.74
CA VAL A 162 10.53 -0.94 -13.18
C VAL A 162 9.54 -0.09 -13.97
N LEU A 163 8.27 0.02 -13.52
CA LEU A 163 7.29 0.91 -14.14
C LEU A 163 7.74 2.38 -14.09
N GLY A 164 8.26 2.82 -12.94
CA GLY A 164 8.88 4.13 -12.78
C GLY A 164 9.98 4.36 -13.80
N ARG A 165 10.85 3.38 -14.02
CA ARG A 165 11.92 3.47 -15.02
C ARG A 165 11.41 3.56 -16.46
N VAL A 166 10.35 2.82 -16.80
CA VAL A 166 9.68 2.96 -18.10
C VAL A 166 9.19 4.40 -18.30
N ILE A 167 8.58 5.00 -17.28
CA ILE A 167 8.12 6.40 -17.32
C ILE A 167 9.30 7.34 -17.52
N GLU A 168 10.41 7.15 -16.79
CA GLU A 168 11.61 8.00 -16.93
C GLU A 168 12.16 7.99 -18.35
N VAL A 169 12.25 6.81 -18.97
CA VAL A 169 12.73 6.67 -20.36
C VAL A 169 11.79 7.34 -21.35
N LEU A 170 10.47 7.15 -21.20
CA LEU A 170 9.48 7.72 -22.12
C LEU A 170 9.27 9.24 -21.94
N ARG A 171 9.58 9.78 -20.76
CA ARG A 171 9.49 11.21 -20.45
C ARG A 171 10.82 11.96 -20.57
N GLY A 172 11.95 11.25 -20.51
CA GLY A 172 13.30 11.83 -20.52
C GLY A 172 13.64 12.61 -19.25
N LYS A 173 13.03 12.27 -18.11
CA LYS A 173 13.21 12.92 -16.80
C LYS A 173 13.18 11.89 -15.68
N CYS A 174 13.75 12.20 -14.52
CA CYS A 174 13.60 11.33 -13.35
C CYS A 174 12.14 11.28 -12.87
N TRP A 175 11.76 10.21 -12.16
CA TRP A 175 10.38 9.99 -11.78
C TRP A 175 9.79 11.12 -10.92
N ASP A 176 10.58 11.66 -9.99
CA ASP A 176 10.14 12.76 -9.11
C ASP A 176 9.77 14.02 -9.91
N ASP A 177 10.50 14.32 -10.98
CA ASP A 177 10.20 15.42 -11.91
C ASP A 177 8.94 15.12 -12.72
N CYS A 178 8.74 13.88 -13.15
CA CYS A 178 7.53 13.48 -13.87
C CYS A 178 6.29 13.70 -13.01
N VAL A 179 6.34 13.34 -11.72
CA VAL A 179 5.25 13.59 -10.77
C VAL A 179 4.98 15.10 -10.60
N ARG A 180 6.04 15.91 -10.47
CA ARG A 180 5.91 17.36 -10.33
C ARG A 180 5.26 17.99 -11.56
N ASP A 181 5.75 17.66 -12.74
CA ASP A 181 5.35 18.30 -13.99
C ASP A 181 3.98 17.84 -14.49
N HIS A 182 3.64 16.56 -14.31
CA HIS A 182 2.46 15.96 -14.91
C HIS A 182 1.30 15.72 -13.93
N LEU A 183 1.54 15.83 -12.61
CA LEU A 183 0.49 15.69 -11.61
C LEU A 183 0.45 16.88 -10.63
N PHE A 184 1.56 17.26 -9.99
CA PHE A 184 1.50 18.35 -9.00
C PHE A 184 1.09 19.68 -9.61
N ALA A 185 1.78 20.10 -10.67
CA ALA A 185 1.53 21.38 -11.32
C ALA A 185 0.13 21.43 -11.99
N PRO A 186 -0.30 20.43 -12.79
CA PRO A 186 -1.64 20.45 -13.40
C PRO A 186 -2.79 20.38 -12.40
N LEU A 187 -2.58 19.76 -11.22
CA LEU A 187 -3.58 19.70 -10.16
C LEU A 187 -3.50 20.91 -9.19
N GLY A 188 -2.55 21.82 -9.39
CA GLY A 188 -2.37 22.99 -8.53
C GLY A 188 -2.04 22.64 -7.07
N LEU A 189 -1.34 21.53 -6.83
CA LEU A 189 -1.03 21.08 -5.47
C LEU A 189 -0.06 22.04 -4.78
N THR A 190 -0.35 22.40 -3.54
CA THR A 190 0.42 23.42 -2.80
C THR A 190 1.26 22.84 -1.66
N HIS A 191 0.84 21.71 -1.10
CA HIS A 191 1.52 21.02 0.01
C HIS A 191 1.79 19.56 -0.38
N ALA A 192 2.66 19.40 -1.37
CA ALA A 192 3.13 18.12 -1.85
C ALA A 192 4.66 18.16 -2.05
N ALA A 193 5.32 17.06 -1.73
CA ALA A 193 6.77 16.90 -1.77
C ALA A 193 7.11 15.53 -2.37
N SER A 194 7.99 15.50 -3.37
CA SER A 194 8.48 14.24 -3.94
C SER A 194 9.71 13.70 -3.22
N GLY A 195 10.16 14.37 -2.16
CA GLY A 195 11.23 13.87 -1.31
C GLY A 195 11.58 14.78 -0.13
N PRO A 196 12.61 14.39 0.66
CA PRO A 196 12.94 15.08 1.91
C PRO A 196 13.26 16.57 1.74
N TYR A 197 14.01 16.93 0.70
CA TYR A 197 14.38 18.33 0.43
C TYR A 197 13.20 19.22 0.06
N ASP A 198 12.13 18.64 -0.50
CA ASP A 198 10.88 19.35 -0.73
C ASP A 198 10.05 19.42 0.56
N ALA A 199 10.04 18.34 1.35
CA ALA A 199 9.23 18.19 2.55
C ALA A 199 9.64 19.15 3.67
N ILE A 200 10.94 19.47 3.82
CA ILE A 200 11.45 20.41 4.84
C ILE A 200 10.89 21.84 4.72
N ARG A 201 10.24 22.18 3.60
CA ARG A 201 9.56 23.47 3.41
C ARG A 201 8.22 23.55 4.13
N TYR A 202 7.73 22.42 4.63
CA TYR A 202 6.43 22.28 5.30
C TYR A 202 6.59 21.78 6.74
N ARG A 203 5.48 21.67 7.48
CA ARG A 203 5.40 20.86 8.70
C ARG A 203 5.39 19.38 8.32
N ALA A 204 6.57 18.82 8.05
CA ALA A 204 6.70 17.42 7.68
C ALA A 204 6.62 16.51 8.91
N ALA A 205 5.70 15.55 8.88
CA ALA A 205 5.64 14.46 9.84
C ALA A 205 6.89 13.61 9.74
N ILE A 206 7.52 13.33 10.87
CA ILE A 206 8.43 12.19 11.01
C ILE A 206 7.61 10.98 11.43
N GLY A 207 8.05 9.78 11.07
CA GLY A 207 7.42 8.59 11.63
C GLY A 207 7.78 8.39 13.09
N HIS A 208 6.95 7.63 13.81
CA HIS A 208 7.25 7.16 15.14
C HIS A 208 7.09 5.64 15.20
N VAL A 209 8.04 4.97 15.85
CA VAL A 209 8.10 3.52 16.01
C VAL A 209 8.10 3.18 17.50
N SER A 210 7.42 2.10 17.89
CA SER A 210 7.51 1.57 19.25
C SER A 210 8.69 0.61 19.35
N PRO A 211 9.68 0.85 20.23
CA PRO A 211 10.87 -0.02 20.32
C PRO A 211 10.53 -1.45 20.72
N LYS A 212 9.44 -1.64 21.47
CA LYS A 212 8.86 -2.95 21.80
C LYS A 212 7.33 -2.89 21.79
N PRO A 213 6.64 -4.04 21.65
CA PRO A 213 5.20 -4.10 21.83
C PRO A 213 4.77 -3.46 23.15
N GLY A 214 3.82 -2.53 23.10
CA GLY A 214 3.28 -1.83 24.27
C GLY A 214 4.12 -0.67 24.82
N GLU A 215 5.31 -0.38 24.26
CA GLU A 215 6.08 0.83 24.61
C GLU A 215 5.58 2.04 23.81
N ASP A 216 5.71 3.23 24.40
CA ASP A 216 5.32 4.49 23.77
C ASP A 216 6.11 4.72 22.46
N PRO A 217 5.45 5.30 21.43
CA PRO A 217 6.10 5.58 20.16
C PRO A 217 7.21 6.64 20.32
N VAL A 218 8.36 6.40 19.69
CA VAL A 218 9.49 7.33 19.64
C VAL A 218 9.81 7.74 18.20
N PRO A 219 10.39 8.94 17.97
CA PRO A 219 10.85 9.36 16.64
C PRO A 219 11.62 8.27 15.89
N ALA A 220 11.22 7.99 14.65
CA ALA A 220 11.95 7.09 13.77
C ALA A 220 13.35 7.63 13.46
N PRO A 221 14.36 6.76 13.29
CA PRO A 221 15.76 7.18 13.10
C PRO A 221 16.02 7.79 11.72
N VAL A 222 15.12 7.60 10.77
CA VAL A 222 15.19 8.12 9.40
C VAL A 222 13.81 8.63 8.98
N TRP A 223 13.78 9.62 8.07
CA TRP A 223 12.52 10.17 7.59
C TRP A 223 11.90 9.29 6.51
N ALA A 224 12.65 8.94 5.46
CA ALA A 224 12.15 8.17 4.31
C ALA A 224 13.01 6.92 4.06
N LEU A 225 12.45 5.99 3.29
CA LEU A 225 13.20 4.89 2.67
C LEU A 225 14.08 5.42 1.52
N THR A 226 14.82 4.53 0.86
CA THR A 226 15.68 4.90 -0.27
C THR A 226 14.91 5.58 -1.41
N ARG A 227 15.50 6.64 -1.98
CA ARG A 227 14.97 7.35 -3.16
C ARG A 227 14.84 6.41 -4.37
N SER A 228 15.66 5.37 -4.47
CA SER A 228 15.57 4.40 -5.56
C SER A 228 14.20 3.71 -5.66
N ASN A 229 13.42 3.71 -4.56
CA ASN A 229 12.07 3.17 -4.48
C ASN A 229 10.95 4.24 -4.59
N SER A 230 11.27 5.48 -4.99
CA SER A 230 10.27 6.57 -5.08
C SER A 230 9.00 6.16 -5.84
N PRO A 231 9.07 5.47 -7.01
CA PRO A 231 7.87 5.05 -7.75
C PRO A 231 6.96 4.07 -7.01
N ALA A 232 7.50 3.34 -6.03
CA ALA A 232 6.78 2.40 -5.18
C ALA A 232 6.25 3.04 -3.89
N GLY A 233 6.71 4.26 -3.55
CA GLY A 233 6.17 5.04 -2.42
C GLY A 233 7.13 5.31 -1.27
N SER A 234 8.44 5.35 -1.51
CA SER A 234 9.40 5.62 -0.43
C SER A 234 9.51 7.08 0.01
N THR A 235 9.11 8.05 -0.82
CA THR A 235 9.45 9.48 -0.63
C THR A 235 8.27 10.44 -0.68
N LEU A 236 7.19 10.12 -1.41
CA LEU A 236 6.10 11.05 -1.71
C LEU A 236 5.34 11.40 -0.42
N ALA A 237 5.22 12.71 -0.14
CA ALA A 237 4.52 13.23 1.01
C ALA A 237 3.60 14.39 0.62
N MET A 238 2.44 14.50 1.27
CA MET A 238 1.50 15.59 1.05
C MET A 238 0.52 15.74 2.23
N ARG A 239 -0.25 16.82 2.24
CA ARG A 239 -1.41 16.92 3.14
C ARG A 239 -2.61 16.13 2.60
N PRO A 240 -3.55 15.68 3.45
CA PRO A 240 -4.70 14.89 3.01
C PRO A 240 -5.57 15.59 1.95
N ARG A 241 -5.75 16.92 2.05
CA ARG A 241 -6.55 17.69 1.08
C ARG A 241 -5.97 17.63 -0.34
N ASP A 242 -4.65 17.69 -0.50
CA ASP A 242 -4.00 17.60 -1.82
C ASP A 242 -4.06 16.17 -2.38
N LEU A 243 -4.03 15.15 -1.51
CA LEU A 243 -4.33 13.77 -1.93
C LEU A 243 -5.78 13.64 -2.43
N LEU A 244 -6.74 14.30 -1.78
CA LEU A 244 -8.13 14.31 -2.27
C LEU A 244 -8.31 15.16 -3.53
N THR A 245 -7.48 16.17 -3.81
CA THR A 245 -7.47 16.86 -5.11
C THR A 245 -7.12 15.89 -6.24
N PHE A 246 -6.14 15.01 -6.04
CA PHE A 246 -5.83 13.92 -6.98
C PHE A 246 -7.01 12.95 -7.16
N VAL A 247 -7.68 12.58 -6.07
CA VAL A 247 -8.87 11.71 -6.12
C VAL A 247 -10.03 12.40 -6.85
N ARG A 248 -10.23 13.71 -6.65
CA ARG A 248 -11.26 14.47 -7.36
C ARG A 248 -11.02 14.47 -8.85
N MET A 249 -9.77 14.58 -9.31
CA MET A 249 -9.45 14.40 -10.74
C MET A 249 -9.87 13.01 -11.24
N HIS A 250 -9.60 11.95 -10.47
CA HIS A 250 -10.07 10.59 -10.79
C HIS A 250 -11.60 10.51 -10.88
N LEU A 251 -12.33 11.15 -9.97
CA LEU A 251 -13.80 11.14 -9.96
C LEU A 251 -14.42 12.06 -11.03
N ASN A 252 -13.70 13.10 -11.46
CA ASN A 252 -14.15 14.09 -12.43
C ASN A 252 -13.64 13.78 -13.85
N GLU A 253 -13.70 12.51 -14.24
CA GLU A 253 -13.34 12.05 -15.60
C GLU A 253 -11.95 12.53 -16.06
N GLY A 254 -11.02 12.66 -15.11
CA GLY A 254 -9.64 13.03 -15.37
C GLY A 254 -9.36 14.53 -15.53
N LYS A 255 -10.33 15.38 -15.19
CA LYS A 255 -10.17 16.84 -15.23
C LYS A 255 -9.72 17.39 -13.88
N ALA A 256 -8.71 18.27 -13.92
CA ALA A 256 -8.33 19.12 -12.80
C ALA A 256 -9.43 20.16 -12.50
N ASP A 257 -9.27 20.88 -11.38
CA ASP A 257 -10.25 21.89 -10.91
C ASP A 257 -10.40 23.08 -11.86
N ASP A 258 -9.35 23.41 -12.62
CA ASP A 258 -9.38 24.45 -13.65
C ASP A 258 -9.95 23.96 -15.00
N GLY A 259 -10.33 22.68 -15.08
CA GLY A 259 -10.87 22.03 -16.26
C GLY A 259 -9.82 21.42 -17.20
N ALA A 260 -8.52 21.50 -16.88
CA ALA A 260 -7.48 20.85 -17.67
C ALA A 260 -7.64 19.32 -17.66
N GLN A 261 -7.57 18.68 -18.83
CA GLN A 261 -7.60 17.23 -18.94
C GLN A 261 -6.22 16.66 -18.57
N VAL A 262 -6.15 15.91 -17.47
CA VAL A 262 -4.91 15.32 -16.93
C VAL A 262 -4.73 13.88 -17.41
N VAL A 263 -5.79 13.09 -17.45
CA VAL A 263 -5.84 11.69 -17.92
C VAL A 263 -7.18 11.45 -18.59
N LEU A 264 -7.28 10.62 -19.63
CA LEU A 264 -8.55 10.35 -20.30
C LEU A 264 -9.50 9.52 -19.40
N PRO A 265 -10.84 9.73 -19.52
CA PRO A 265 -11.82 9.01 -18.72
C PRO A 265 -11.71 7.49 -18.83
N GLU A 266 -11.50 6.96 -20.04
CA GLU A 266 -11.37 5.53 -20.33
C GLU A 266 -10.19 4.90 -19.59
N SER A 267 -9.08 5.63 -19.45
CA SER A 267 -7.89 5.18 -18.73
C SER A 267 -8.15 5.07 -17.23
N LEU A 268 -8.89 6.03 -16.66
CA LEU A 268 -9.29 5.99 -15.25
C LEU A 268 -10.29 4.87 -14.96
N LEU A 269 -11.20 4.58 -15.88
CA LEU A 269 -12.11 3.44 -15.78
C LEU A 269 -11.33 2.12 -15.85
N ALA A 270 -10.38 1.98 -16.79
CA ALA A 270 -9.54 0.80 -16.89
C ALA A 270 -8.73 0.53 -15.61
N MET A 271 -8.29 1.58 -14.89
CA MET A 271 -7.59 1.40 -13.62
C MET A 271 -8.45 0.75 -12.53
N ARG A 272 -9.77 0.83 -12.63
CA ARG A 272 -10.74 0.32 -11.63
C ARG A 272 -11.31 -1.05 -12.00
N GLU A 273 -10.98 -1.58 -13.17
CA GLU A 273 -11.41 -2.91 -13.60
C GLU A 273 -10.58 -3.98 -12.88
N PRO A 274 -11.21 -5.03 -12.31
CA PRO A 274 -10.50 -6.16 -11.72
C PRO A 274 -9.53 -6.81 -12.71
N GLN A 275 -8.26 -6.89 -12.34
CA GLN A 275 -7.19 -7.52 -13.12
C GLN A 275 -6.79 -8.89 -12.54
N VAL A 276 -6.84 -9.04 -11.22
CA VAL A 276 -6.46 -10.27 -10.51
C VAL A 276 -7.18 -10.37 -9.18
N ASP A 277 -7.49 -11.60 -8.77
CA ASP A 277 -8.01 -11.90 -7.43
C ASP A 277 -6.87 -11.87 -6.41
N VAL A 278 -7.16 -11.30 -5.24
CA VAL A 278 -6.24 -11.26 -4.12
C VAL A 278 -6.67 -12.35 -3.13
N PRO A 279 -5.73 -13.16 -2.59
CA PRO A 279 -6.06 -14.11 -1.53
C PRO A 279 -6.79 -13.43 -0.36
N SER A 280 -7.67 -14.17 0.32
CA SER A 280 -8.47 -13.64 1.43
C SER A 280 -7.57 -13.23 2.60
N LEU A 281 -7.17 -11.96 2.63
CA LEU A 281 -6.20 -11.42 3.59
C LEU A 281 -6.83 -10.38 4.53
N GLY A 282 -8.16 -10.39 4.65
CA GLY A 282 -8.92 -9.57 5.58
C GLY A 282 -8.92 -8.09 5.24
N ILE A 283 -7.87 -7.38 5.66
CA ILE A 283 -7.75 -5.92 5.50
C ILE A 283 -7.40 -5.54 4.06
N MET A 284 -6.75 -6.42 3.30
CA MET A 284 -6.50 -6.22 1.87
C MET A 284 -7.79 -6.38 1.06
N SER A 285 -7.79 -5.83 -0.15
CA SER A 285 -8.89 -5.96 -1.10
C SER A 285 -9.10 -7.40 -1.58
N SER A 286 -10.28 -7.67 -2.12
CA SER A 286 -10.64 -8.95 -2.78
C SER A 286 -10.08 -9.04 -4.19
N HIS A 287 -9.93 -7.90 -4.87
CA HIS A 287 -9.37 -7.80 -6.21
C HIS A 287 -8.36 -6.67 -6.30
N TRP A 288 -7.54 -6.69 -7.34
CA TRP A 288 -6.61 -5.61 -7.68
C TRP A 288 -6.86 -5.11 -9.09
N GLY A 289 -6.92 -3.79 -9.25
CA GLY A 289 -7.03 -3.10 -10.53
C GLY A 289 -5.67 -2.77 -11.13
N LEU A 290 -5.58 -1.74 -11.96
CA LEU A 290 -4.29 -1.15 -12.32
C LEU A 290 -3.93 -0.13 -11.23
N GLY A 291 -3.14 -0.58 -10.26
CA GLY A 291 -2.70 0.22 -9.10
C GLY A 291 -3.74 0.45 -8.00
N TRP A 292 -5.04 0.30 -8.25
CA TRP A 292 -6.07 0.40 -7.21
C TRP A 292 -6.32 -0.94 -6.51
N MET A 293 -6.47 -0.91 -5.18
CA MET A 293 -7.15 -1.97 -4.44
C MET A 293 -8.66 -1.85 -4.70
N LEU A 294 -9.33 -2.98 -4.95
CA LEU A 294 -10.76 -3.03 -5.28
C LEU A 294 -11.53 -3.86 -4.25
N PHE A 295 -12.41 -3.20 -3.51
CA PHE A 295 -13.17 -3.80 -2.43
C PHE A 295 -14.65 -3.92 -2.81
N ASP A 296 -15.21 -5.11 -2.60
CA ASP A 296 -16.64 -5.37 -2.72
C ASP A 296 -17.25 -5.41 -1.32
N TRP A 297 -17.57 -4.23 -0.79
CA TRP A 297 -18.17 -4.08 0.52
C TRP A 297 -19.69 -4.00 0.43
N ASP A 298 -20.36 -4.31 1.54
CA ASP A 298 -21.82 -4.15 1.59
C ASP A 298 -22.18 -2.67 1.42
N GLY A 299 -23.18 -2.40 0.58
CA GLY A 299 -23.57 -1.05 0.17
C GLY A 299 -22.88 -0.46 -1.06
N GLY A 300 -21.77 -1.04 -1.55
CA GLY A 300 -21.20 -0.64 -2.84
C GLY A 300 -19.71 -0.93 -3.07
N LYS A 301 -19.26 -0.69 -4.31
CA LYS A 301 -17.86 -0.82 -4.72
C LYS A 301 -17.01 0.30 -4.13
N VAL A 302 -15.90 -0.06 -3.50
CA VAL A 302 -14.91 0.86 -2.96
C VAL A 302 -13.58 0.63 -3.65
N ILE A 303 -12.92 1.71 -4.06
CA ILE A 303 -11.52 1.66 -4.48
C ILE A 303 -10.65 2.33 -3.42
N GLY A 304 -9.40 1.93 -3.33
CA GLY A 304 -8.50 2.53 -2.36
C GLY A 304 -7.07 2.09 -2.51
N HIS A 305 -6.24 2.58 -1.61
CA HIS A 305 -4.90 2.05 -1.42
C HIS A 305 -4.44 2.43 -0.01
N ASP A 306 -3.61 1.58 0.59
CA ASP A 306 -2.96 1.86 1.87
C ASP A 306 -1.48 2.15 1.68
N GLY A 307 -0.89 2.95 2.55
CA GLY A 307 0.51 3.32 2.52
C GLY A 307 1.16 3.07 3.85
N GLY A 308 2.35 2.47 3.82
CA GLY A 308 3.20 2.33 5.01
C GLY A 308 4.60 2.77 4.67
N THR A 309 5.19 3.59 5.53
CA THR A 309 6.64 3.87 5.54
C THR A 309 7.14 3.75 6.97
N ILE A 310 8.38 4.17 7.25
CA ILE A 310 8.99 3.99 8.57
C ILE A 310 8.25 4.85 9.58
N GLY A 311 7.37 4.22 10.38
CA GLY A 311 6.58 4.87 11.42
C GLY A 311 5.47 5.79 10.90
N GLN A 312 5.05 5.69 9.63
CA GLN A 312 3.90 6.41 9.10
C GLN A 312 2.96 5.47 8.35
N SER A 313 1.66 5.73 8.48
CA SER A 313 0.61 4.98 7.80
C SER A 313 -0.42 5.91 7.16
N ALA A 314 -0.84 5.58 5.95
CA ALA A 314 -1.81 6.29 5.16
C ALA A 314 -2.92 5.34 4.72
N PHE A 315 -4.17 5.80 4.79
CA PHE A 315 -5.34 5.07 4.33
C PHE A 315 -6.13 5.96 3.37
N LEU A 316 -6.51 5.40 2.23
CA LEU A 316 -7.37 6.06 1.25
C LEU A 316 -8.50 5.12 0.85
N ARG A 317 -9.75 5.56 1.01
CA ARG A 317 -10.93 4.89 0.45
C ARG A 317 -11.77 5.88 -0.33
N VAL A 318 -12.31 5.43 -1.45
CA VAL A 318 -13.12 6.20 -2.38
C VAL A 318 -14.32 5.35 -2.76
N VAL A 319 -15.52 5.92 -2.69
CA VAL A 319 -16.77 5.32 -3.17
C VAL A 319 -17.18 6.09 -4.43
N PRO A 320 -16.73 5.68 -5.63
CA PRO A 320 -16.82 6.53 -6.82
C PRO A 320 -18.25 6.89 -7.19
N GLU A 321 -19.17 5.93 -7.09
CA GLU A 321 -20.59 6.13 -7.44
C GLU A 321 -21.33 7.10 -6.51
N ARG A 322 -20.74 7.47 -5.37
CA ARG A 322 -21.30 8.41 -4.39
C ARG A 322 -20.49 9.71 -4.31
N GLY A 323 -19.37 9.80 -5.02
CA GLY A 323 -18.48 10.95 -4.95
C GLY A 323 -17.90 11.17 -3.54
N VAL A 324 -17.74 10.09 -2.76
CA VAL A 324 -17.22 10.15 -1.38
C VAL A 324 -15.78 9.65 -1.35
N ALA A 325 -14.89 10.36 -0.67
CA ALA A 325 -13.53 9.89 -0.42
C ALA A 325 -13.03 10.32 0.96
N VAL A 326 -12.21 9.47 1.58
CA VAL A 326 -11.57 9.74 2.87
C VAL A 326 -10.09 9.42 2.76
N ALA A 327 -9.25 10.35 3.18
CA ALA A 327 -7.81 10.19 3.29
C ALA A 327 -7.36 10.45 4.72
N LEU A 328 -6.75 9.46 5.38
CA LEU A 328 -6.22 9.56 6.74
C LEU A 328 -4.72 9.29 6.72
N LEU A 329 -3.93 10.25 7.19
CA LEU A 329 -2.47 10.16 7.26
C LEU A 329 -2.04 10.25 8.74
N THR A 330 -1.23 9.29 9.19
CA THR A 330 -0.83 9.11 10.59
C THR A 330 0.68 8.89 10.69
N ASN A 331 1.26 9.19 11.85
CA ASN A 331 2.72 9.09 12.05
C ASN A 331 3.14 8.20 13.25
N GLY A 332 2.41 7.11 13.51
CA GLY A 332 2.81 6.09 14.49
C GLY A 332 1.63 5.53 15.27
N GLY A 333 1.90 4.86 16.39
CA GLY A 333 0.87 4.29 17.26
C GLY A 333 0.15 3.09 16.66
N ASN A 334 -1.16 2.98 16.93
CA ASN A 334 -2.03 1.91 16.42
C ASN A 334 -3.01 2.43 15.37
N PRO A 335 -2.55 2.79 14.16
CA PRO A 335 -3.35 3.55 13.21
C PRO A 335 -4.49 2.74 12.58
N ILE A 336 -4.43 1.39 12.59
CA ILE A 336 -5.50 0.51 12.08
C ILE A 336 -6.80 0.69 12.88
N HIS A 337 -6.72 0.83 14.19
CA HIS A 337 -7.91 1.04 15.03
C HIS A 337 -8.53 2.42 14.79
N VAL A 338 -7.70 3.46 14.64
CA VAL A 338 -8.16 4.80 14.24
C VAL A 338 -8.84 4.76 12.87
N TYR A 339 -8.20 4.11 11.89
CA TYR A 339 -8.76 3.89 10.57
C TYR A 339 -10.12 3.19 10.65
N HIS A 340 -10.22 2.06 11.34
CA HIS A 340 -11.44 1.26 11.37
C HIS A 340 -12.60 2.01 12.05
N GLU A 341 -12.37 2.66 13.19
CA GLU A 341 -13.40 3.43 13.89
C GLU A 341 -13.90 4.63 13.06
N ILE A 342 -12.98 5.38 12.43
CA ILE A 342 -13.34 6.55 11.61
C ILE A 342 -14.05 6.10 10.33
N TYR A 343 -13.48 5.16 9.57
CA TYR A 343 -14.01 4.79 8.26
C TYR A 343 -15.35 4.06 8.36
N THR A 344 -15.56 3.24 9.41
CA THR A 344 -16.85 2.60 9.67
C THR A 344 -17.96 3.65 9.82
N LYS A 345 -17.72 4.72 10.59
CA LYS A 345 -18.70 5.81 10.75
C LYS A 345 -18.88 6.62 9.45
N LEU A 346 -17.77 7.08 8.88
CA LEU A 346 -17.80 8.03 7.77
C LEU A 346 -18.40 7.42 6.51
N LEU A 347 -18.02 6.19 6.16
CA LEU A 347 -18.51 5.54 4.94
C LEU A 347 -19.95 5.05 5.06
N ASP A 348 -20.38 4.63 6.25
CA ASP A 348 -21.79 4.31 6.51
C ASP A 348 -22.66 5.57 6.36
N GLU A 349 -22.30 6.65 7.07
CA GLU A 349 -23.12 7.86 7.09
C GLU A 349 -23.13 8.59 5.74
N LEU A 350 -21.97 8.72 5.07
CA LEU A 350 -21.84 9.49 3.83
C LEU A 350 -22.18 8.70 2.57
N ALA A 351 -21.88 7.39 2.54
CA ALA A 351 -22.01 6.58 1.33
C ALA A 351 -22.96 5.38 1.47
N GLY A 352 -23.42 5.04 2.68
CA GLY A 352 -24.21 3.85 2.94
C GLY A 352 -23.41 2.56 2.73
N VAL A 353 -22.09 2.62 2.93
CA VAL A 353 -21.17 1.49 2.74
C VAL A 353 -20.71 0.99 4.10
N THR A 354 -20.88 -0.30 4.35
CA THR A 354 -20.43 -0.95 5.59
C THR A 354 -19.01 -1.45 5.43
N VAL A 355 -18.09 -0.90 6.23
CA VAL A 355 -16.72 -1.41 6.34
C VAL A 355 -16.77 -2.79 7.04
N PRO A 356 -16.20 -3.86 6.44
CA PRO A 356 -16.16 -5.15 7.08
C PRO A 356 -15.48 -5.11 8.46
N PRO A 357 -15.89 -5.98 9.41
CA PRO A 357 -15.14 -6.14 10.65
C PRO A 357 -13.71 -6.61 10.34
N LEU A 358 -12.79 -6.32 11.26
CA LEU A 358 -11.45 -6.90 11.20
C LEU A 358 -11.54 -8.43 11.31
N PRO A 359 -10.60 -9.20 10.72
CA PRO A 359 -10.60 -10.65 10.80
C PRO A 359 -10.58 -11.14 12.25
N GLU A 360 -11.40 -12.14 12.54
CA GLU A 360 -11.44 -12.82 13.84
C GLU A 360 -11.31 -14.34 13.65
N PRO A 361 -10.75 -15.04 14.65
CA PRO A 361 -10.76 -16.50 14.69
C PRO A 361 -12.17 -17.08 14.57
N ASN A 362 -12.33 -18.08 13.73
CA ASN A 362 -13.55 -18.84 13.55
C ASN A 362 -13.26 -20.35 13.64
N PRO A 363 -13.35 -20.95 14.83
CA PRO A 363 -13.11 -22.38 15.02
C PRO A 363 -14.02 -23.29 14.16
N ALA A 364 -15.21 -22.83 13.78
CA ALA A 364 -16.10 -23.60 12.91
C ALA A 364 -15.60 -23.70 11.46
N ALA A 365 -14.63 -22.87 11.07
CA ALA A 365 -13.94 -22.92 9.79
C ALA A 365 -12.65 -23.77 9.81
N ALA A 366 -12.38 -24.50 10.91
CA ALA A 366 -11.22 -25.36 11.00
C ALA A 366 -11.20 -26.40 9.85
N PRO A 367 -10.08 -26.52 9.11
CA PRO A 367 -9.96 -27.51 8.05
C PRO A 367 -9.85 -28.92 8.64
N ALA A 368 -10.25 -29.92 7.84
CA ALA A 368 -10.22 -31.32 8.27
C ALA A 368 -8.80 -31.89 8.40
N GLU A 369 -7.84 -31.39 7.64
CA GLU A 369 -6.46 -31.89 7.56
C GLU A 369 -5.46 -30.74 7.66
N LEU A 370 -4.74 -30.65 8.79
CA LEU A 370 -3.74 -29.59 9.02
C LEU A 370 -2.42 -29.83 8.27
N SER A 371 -2.15 -31.07 7.87
CA SER A 371 -0.95 -31.47 7.12
C SER A 371 -0.76 -30.71 5.79
N ARG A 372 -1.85 -30.16 5.22
CA ARG A 372 -1.81 -29.29 4.04
C ARG A 372 -0.97 -28.03 4.26
N TYR A 373 -0.95 -27.50 5.49
CA TYR A 373 -0.36 -26.19 5.81
C TYR A 373 1.04 -26.30 6.43
N VAL A 374 1.34 -27.45 7.06
CA VAL A 374 2.66 -27.74 7.66
C VAL A 374 3.75 -27.71 6.60
N GLY A 375 4.85 -27.01 6.86
CA GLY A 375 5.99 -26.89 5.95
C GLY A 375 6.84 -25.65 6.17
N GLU A 376 7.89 -25.55 5.37
CA GLU A 376 8.74 -24.37 5.30
C GLU A 376 8.40 -23.56 4.06
N TYR A 377 8.18 -22.26 4.26
CA TYR A 377 7.88 -21.27 3.22
C TYR A 377 8.97 -20.21 3.25
N SER A 378 9.45 -19.80 2.09
CA SER A 378 10.55 -18.85 1.99
C SER A 378 10.34 -17.85 0.86
N SER A 379 10.78 -16.63 1.13
CA SER A 379 10.96 -15.56 0.16
C SER A 379 12.17 -14.72 0.56
N MET A 380 12.46 -13.66 -0.19
CA MET A 380 13.49 -12.68 0.18
C MET A 380 13.11 -11.82 1.38
N VAL A 381 11.84 -11.82 1.81
CA VAL A 381 11.36 -11.00 2.96
C VAL A 381 11.17 -11.79 4.24
N ALA A 382 11.04 -13.11 4.19
CA ALA A 382 10.98 -13.95 5.39
C ALA A 382 11.28 -15.43 5.11
N ASP A 383 11.66 -16.13 6.18
CA ASP A 383 11.47 -17.57 6.30
C ASP A 383 10.33 -17.83 7.28
N THR A 384 9.42 -18.73 6.91
CA THR A 384 8.27 -19.09 7.74
C THR A 384 8.19 -20.60 7.87
N VAL A 385 8.17 -21.09 9.11
CA VAL A 385 8.01 -22.51 9.43
C VAL A 385 6.66 -22.70 10.09
N VAL A 386 5.82 -23.55 9.49
CA VAL A 386 4.50 -23.92 10.03
C VAL A 386 4.57 -25.36 10.48
N VAL A 387 4.23 -25.60 11.75
CA VAL A 387 4.21 -26.93 12.38
C VAL A 387 2.85 -27.22 13.00
N GLU A 388 2.54 -28.49 13.16
CA GLU A 388 1.40 -28.96 13.95
C GLU A 388 1.91 -29.45 15.31
N GLU A 389 1.39 -28.87 16.40
CA GLU A 389 1.68 -29.26 17.78
C GLU A 389 0.34 -29.36 18.54
N ASP A 390 0.10 -30.48 19.21
CA ASP A 390 -1.13 -30.73 19.99
C ASP A 390 -2.46 -30.51 19.22
N GLY A 391 -2.43 -30.69 17.88
CA GLY A 391 -3.60 -30.48 17.01
C GLY A 391 -3.86 -29.02 16.62
N GLU A 392 -2.90 -28.14 16.90
CA GLU A 392 -2.93 -26.71 16.57
C GLU A 392 -1.78 -26.36 15.61
N LEU A 393 -1.99 -25.36 14.76
CA LEU A 393 -0.93 -24.85 13.88
C LEU A 393 -0.15 -23.74 14.56
N TRP A 394 1.17 -23.85 14.52
CA TRP A 394 2.09 -22.84 15.01
C TRP A 394 2.98 -22.36 13.87
N MET A 395 3.14 -21.05 13.77
CA MET A 395 3.96 -20.39 12.77
C MET A 395 5.13 -19.69 13.45
N THR A 396 6.34 -20.03 13.04
CA THR A 396 7.54 -19.26 13.36
C THR A 396 7.97 -18.47 12.13
N ARG A 397 7.98 -17.15 12.23
CA ARG A 397 8.36 -16.26 11.12
C ARG A 397 9.63 -15.50 11.46
N THR A 398 10.63 -15.62 10.59
CA THR A 398 11.92 -14.92 10.68
C THR A 398 11.99 -13.86 9.58
N PRO A 399 11.80 -12.57 9.89
CA PRO A 399 11.90 -11.50 8.91
C PRO A 399 13.30 -11.39 8.29
N LYS A 400 13.38 -11.03 7.01
CA LYS A 400 14.61 -10.77 6.25
C LYS A 400 14.58 -9.37 5.63
N GLY A 401 15.75 -8.92 5.14
CA GLY A 401 15.89 -7.69 4.37
C GLY A 401 15.81 -6.40 5.19
N ILE A 402 15.79 -5.26 4.49
CA ILE A 402 15.99 -3.94 5.10
C ILE A 402 15.00 -3.61 6.22
N PHE A 403 13.75 -4.05 6.10
CA PHE A 403 12.74 -3.77 7.12
C PHE A 403 13.03 -4.51 8.42
N ALA A 404 13.54 -5.74 8.35
CA ALA A 404 13.99 -6.50 9.51
C ALA A 404 15.22 -5.83 10.15
N GLU A 405 16.17 -5.38 9.34
CA GLU A 405 17.39 -4.69 9.80
C GLU A 405 17.07 -3.37 10.50
N LEU A 406 16.21 -2.54 9.91
CA LEU A 406 15.83 -1.22 10.45
C LEU A 406 14.97 -1.32 11.72
N SER A 407 14.13 -2.35 11.83
CA SER A 407 13.27 -2.58 13.00
C SER A 407 13.93 -3.43 14.09
N SER A 408 15.05 -4.10 13.78
CA SER A 408 15.64 -5.15 14.64
C SER A 408 14.61 -6.20 15.08
N ALA A 409 13.67 -6.54 14.20
CA ALA A 409 12.56 -7.42 14.52
C ALA A 409 13.05 -8.85 14.83
N PRO A 410 12.78 -9.40 16.03
CA PRO A 410 13.10 -10.78 16.33
C PRO A 410 12.17 -11.74 15.56
N PRO A 411 12.56 -13.02 15.42
CA PRO A 411 11.63 -14.05 15.00
C PRO A 411 10.40 -14.07 15.91
N THR A 412 9.21 -14.20 15.33
CA THR A 412 7.96 -14.33 16.08
C THR A 412 7.46 -15.76 15.99
N ARG A 413 6.82 -16.24 17.06
CA ARG A 413 6.11 -17.52 17.09
C ARG A 413 4.68 -17.28 17.52
N GLU A 414 3.75 -17.59 16.63
CA GLU A 414 2.33 -17.27 16.79
C GLU A 414 1.48 -18.51 16.48
N GLU A 415 0.39 -18.66 17.20
CA GLU A 415 -0.63 -19.67 16.89
C GLU A 415 -1.44 -19.20 15.67
N LEU A 416 -1.67 -20.11 14.72
CA LEU A 416 -2.53 -19.90 13.55
C LEU A 416 -3.93 -20.43 13.83
N LEU A 417 -4.86 -19.49 14.00
CA LEU A 417 -6.26 -19.79 14.29
C LEU A 417 -7.07 -19.84 12.98
N PRO A 418 -7.95 -20.82 12.77
CA PRO A 418 -8.79 -20.87 11.58
C PRO A 418 -9.62 -19.59 11.42
N CYS A 419 -9.79 -19.10 10.20
CA CYS A 419 -10.62 -17.92 9.91
C CYS A 419 -11.66 -18.24 8.82
N GLN A 420 -11.21 -18.61 7.62
CA GLN A 420 -12.09 -18.96 6.51
C GLN A 420 -11.34 -19.75 5.43
N GLY A 421 -11.87 -20.91 5.02
CA GLY A 421 -11.25 -21.74 3.99
C GLY A 421 -9.80 -22.08 4.33
N ASP A 422 -8.88 -21.85 3.38
CA ASP A 422 -7.42 -22.01 3.58
C ASP A 422 -6.76 -20.77 4.21
N THR A 423 -7.52 -19.89 4.89
CA THR A 423 -7.00 -18.71 5.58
C THR A 423 -7.07 -18.87 7.10
N PHE A 424 -5.93 -18.61 7.73
CA PHE A 424 -5.77 -18.55 9.17
C PHE A 424 -5.48 -17.11 9.60
N VAL A 425 -5.64 -16.82 10.88
CA VAL A 425 -5.28 -15.55 11.47
C VAL A 425 -4.37 -15.76 12.67
N ALA A 426 -3.38 -14.88 12.81
CA ALA A 426 -2.43 -14.92 13.93
C ALA A 426 -2.69 -13.76 14.88
N LYS A 427 -2.60 -14.03 16.19
CA LYS A 427 -2.61 -12.98 17.21
C LYS A 427 -1.21 -12.42 17.36
N THR A 428 -1.05 -11.15 17.01
CA THR A 428 0.22 -10.42 17.13
C THR A 428 0.25 -9.62 18.43
N GLU A 429 1.38 -9.65 19.15
CA GLU A 429 1.59 -8.80 20.33
C GLU A 429 1.74 -7.31 19.95
N GLN A 430 2.20 -7.04 18.72
CA GLN A 430 2.45 -5.70 18.21
C GLN A 430 1.18 -4.90 17.94
N LEU A 431 0.05 -5.57 17.62
CA LEU A 431 -1.24 -4.93 17.37
C LEU A 431 -2.33 -5.57 18.25
N PRO A 432 -2.43 -5.20 19.52
CA PRO A 432 -3.43 -5.76 20.43
C PRO A 432 -4.85 -5.66 19.85
N GLY A 433 -5.53 -6.81 19.79
CA GLY A 433 -6.91 -6.91 19.30
C GLY A 433 -7.05 -6.95 17.77
N VAL A 434 -5.95 -6.96 17.01
CA VAL A 434 -5.95 -7.17 15.56
C VAL A 434 -5.37 -8.55 15.26
N TYR A 435 -6.07 -9.32 14.44
CA TYR A 435 -5.54 -10.58 13.91
C TYR A 435 -5.10 -10.40 12.45
N LEU A 436 -3.90 -10.88 12.13
CA LEU A 436 -3.34 -10.78 10.78
C LEU A 436 -3.61 -12.06 10.01
N ALA A 437 -4.21 -11.91 8.82
CA ALA A 437 -4.58 -13.03 7.97
C ALA A 437 -3.37 -13.60 7.21
N HIS A 438 -3.35 -14.92 7.12
CA HIS A 438 -2.35 -15.76 6.49
C HIS A 438 -3.07 -16.75 5.58
N ALA A 439 -3.02 -16.52 4.28
CA ALA A 439 -3.72 -17.34 3.30
C ALA A 439 -2.79 -18.40 2.70
N PHE A 440 -3.17 -19.67 2.75
CA PHE A 440 -2.44 -20.75 2.12
C PHE A 440 -3.06 -21.03 0.74
N VAL A 441 -2.26 -20.99 -0.33
CA VAL A 441 -2.78 -21.06 -1.70
C VAL A 441 -1.98 -21.99 -2.60
N GLY A 442 -2.63 -22.46 -3.66
CA GLY A 442 -2.07 -23.41 -4.61
C GLY A 442 -1.97 -24.84 -4.07
N ASP A 443 -1.47 -25.73 -4.92
CA ASP A 443 -1.22 -27.12 -4.58
C ASP A 443 0.14 -27.53 -5.15
N ASP A 444 0.97 -28.18 -4.34
CA ASP A 444 2.30 -28.66 -4.76
C ASP A 444 2.26 -30.00 -5.51
N GLY A 445 1.07 -30.51 -5.81
CA GLY A 445 0.83 -31.80 -6.47
C GLY A 445 0.61 -32.95 -5.48
N ASN A 446 0.78 -32.73 -4.18
CA ASN A 446 0.58 -33.72 -3.13
C ASN A 446 -0.53 -33.32 -2.14
N GLY A 447 -1.38 -32.34 -2.48
CA GLY A 447 -2.45 -31.87 -1.59
C GLY A 447 -1.99 -30.82 -0.57
N ARG A 448 -0.74 -30.34 -0.65
CA ARG A 448 -0.19 -29.33 0.28
C ARG A 448 -0.18 -27.95 -0.36
N ALA A 449 -0.35 -26.93 0.48
CA ALA A 449 -0.34 -25.55 0.02
C ALA A 449 1.02 -25.19 -0.58
N GLN A 450 1.02 -24.65 -1.80
CA GLN A 450 2.25 -24.30 -2.51
C GLN A 450 2.85 -22.97 -2.01
N PHE A 451 2.02 -22.06 -1.50
CA PHE A 451 2.42 -20.76 -0.99
C PHE A 451 1.70 -20.40 0.30
N LEU A 452 2.39 -19.61 1.13
CA LEU A 452 1.82 -18.86 2.23
C LEU A 452 1.76 -17.37 1.83
N HIS A 453 0.60 -16.74 1.99
CA HIS A 453 0.36 -15.35 1.60
C HIS A 453 0.12 -14.44 2.80
N THR A 454 0.80 -13.29 2.78
CA THR A 454 0.58 -12.14 3.70
C THR A 454 0.41 -10.83 2.91
N GLY A 455 -0.09 -10.95 1.67
CA GLY A 455 -0.02 -9.94 0.60
C GLY A 455 1.13 -10.18 -0.36
N ARG A 456 2.12 -10.97 0.05
CA ARG A 456 3.22 -11.51 -0.76
C ARG A 456 3.23 -13.02 -0.67
N ALA A 457 3.68 -13.67 -1.73
CA ALA A 457 3.79 -15.12 -1.81
C ALA A 457 5.13 -15.60 -1.23
N ASP A 458 5.11 -16.34 -0.13
CA ASP A 458 6.24 -17.13 0.35
C ASP A 458 6.09 -18.55 -0.21
N ARG A 459 7.07 -19.02 -0.99
CA ARG A 459 6.98 -20.31 -1.69
C ARG A 459 7.35 -21.45 -0.74
N ARG A 460 6.61 -22.55 -0.76
CA ARG A 460 6.99 -23.78 -0.05
C ARG A 460 8.33 -24.30 -0.57
N VAL A 461 9.28 -24.53 0.33
CA VAL A 461 10.63 -25.06 0.03
C VAL A 461 10.88 -26.44 0.62
N SER A 462 10.09 -26.85 1.62
CA SER A 462 10.15 -28.22 2.17
C SER A 462 9.52 -29.24 1.21
N PRO A 463 10.15 -30.41 1.00
CA PRO A 463 9.66 -31.46 0.10
C PRO A 463 8.41 -32.17 0.59
#